data_AF-A3EXM8-F1
#
_entry.id   AF-A3EXM8-F1
#
_cell.length_a   1.000
_cell.length_b   1.000
_cell.length_c   1.000
_cell.angle_alpha   90.00
_cell.angle_beta   90.00
_cell.angle_gamma   90.00
#
_symmetry.space_group_name_H-M   'P 1'
#
loop_
_entity.id
_entity.type
_entity.pdbx_description
1 polymer ?
#
loop_
_entity_poly.entity_id
_entity_poly.type
_entity_poly.pdbx_seq_one_letter_code
_entity_poly.pdbx_strand_id
1 'polypeptide(L)'
;MLHSESPPGLLPQFHSWSLVCLGPSSLYSHNLGLQEQHHPGFLAGSAYLLPWDVTVRLEHHMKERFWSSNDPRNKNAPQRNRRKGTKEFNVKIFVGVEYECPCGHRFMCSSPDKVLKATGSGLVRDNGSKVTNCDMPLYFPCPCRNSKQLIAQLTRIHVVTPKAPVNVTLNPRVQPAPSPCPVFVTGIQEPVRLSQSSYWILRLPYVYYGDRGPYLPPKEHTPSNYGRLLAGLYGISEVPPDTK
;
A
#
# COMPACT_ATOMS: atom_id res chain seq x y z
N MET A 1 -8.30 -12.38 17.51
CA MET A 1 -8.09 -12.22 16.04
C MET A 1 -6.84 -12.97 15.65
N LEU A 2 -6.60 -13.21 14.36
CA LEU A 2 -5.37 -13.87 13.92
C LEU A 2 -4.16 -12.95 14.08
N HIS A 3 -3.10 -13.52 14.64
CA HIS A 3 -1.82 -12.85 14.87
C HIS A 3 -0.65 -13.84 14.86
N SER A 4 0.57 -13.34 14.98
CA SER A 4 1.82 -14.13 14.88
C SER A 4 1.94 -15.26 15.90
N GLU A 5 1.26 -15.16 17.04
CA GLU A 5 1.21 -16.20 18.08
C GLU A 5 0.04 -17.18 17.91
N SER A 6 -0.84 -16.99 16.91
CA SER A 6 -1.97 -17.88 16.68
C SER A 6 -1.51 -19.26 16.16
N PRO A 7 -2.14 -20.37 16.58
CA PRO A 7 -1.85 -21.69 16.04
C PRO A 7 -2.04 -21.77 14.52
N PRO A 8 -1.22 -22.57 13.81
CA PRO A 8 -1.42 -22.82 12.38
C PRO A 8 -2.82 -23.37 12.10
N GLY A 9 -3.45 -22.89 11.03
CA GLY A 9 -4.79 -23.34 10.62
C GLY A 9 -5.95 -22.75 11.41
N LEU A 10 -5.70 -21.91 12.42
CA LEU A 10 -6.77 -21.17 13.09
C LEU A 10 -7.44 -20.21 12.09
N LEU A 11 -8.76 -20.30 11.99
CA LEU A 11 -9.57 -19.39 11.18
C LEU A 11 -10.01 -18.18 12.00
N PRO A 12 -10.17 -17.00 11.39
CA PRO A 12 -10.65 -15.83 12.11
C PRO A 12 -12.11 -16.02 12.50
N GLN A 13 -12.44 -15.85 13.79
CA GLN A 13 -13.83 -15.90 14.26
C GLN A 13 -14.69 -14.76 13.71
N PHE A 14 -14.08 -13.61 13.42
CA PHE A 14 -14.77 -12.43 12.92
C PHE A 14 -13.93 -11.69 11.88
N HIS A 15 -14.60 -11.18 10.84
CA HIS A 15 -14.00 -10.44 9.74
C HIS A 15 -13.61 -9.03 10.22
N SER A 16 -12.36 -8.87 10.65
CA SER A 16 -11.85 -7.59 11.17
C SER A 16 -11.19 -6.72 10.12
N TRP A 17 -10.82 -7.33 8.99
CA TRP A 17 -10.20 -6.69 7.84
C TRP A 17 -11.21 -6.70 6.70
N SER A 18 -11.23 -5.64 5.89
CA SER A 18 -12.11 -5.59 4.72
C SER A 18 -11.37 -4.96 3.56
N LEU A 19 -11.19 -5.73 2.48
CA LEU A 19 -10.61 -5.26 1.23
C LEU A 19 -11.73 -5.12 0.20
N VAL A 20 -11.90 -3.91 -0.34
CA VAL A 20 -12.98 -3.58 -1.26
C VAL A 20 -12.41 -2.94 -2.51
N CYS A 21 -12.80 -3.46 -3.68
CA CYS A 21 -12.61 -2.78 -4.95
C CYS A 21 -13.75 -1.77 -5.12
N LEU A 22 -13.43 -0.48 -5.09
CA LEU A 22 -14.41 0.58 -5.33
C LEU A 22 -14.81 0.68 -6.80
N GLY A 23 -13.97 0.19 -7.70
CA GLY A 23 -14.23 0.20 -9.14
C GLY A 23 -13.01 0.65 -9.93
N PRO A 24 -13.21 1.29 -11.11
CA PRO A 24 -12.12 1.69 -11.98
C PRO A 24 -11.14 2.68 -11.33
N SER A 25 -9.87 2.59 -11.70
CA SER A 25 -8.80 3.51 -11.29
C SER A 25 -9.11 4.98 -11.58
N SER A 26 -9.94 5.25 -12.60
CA SER A 26 -10.38 6.60 -12.98
C SER A 26 -11.27 7.28 -11.94
N LEU A 27 -11.75 6.56 -10.92
CA LEU A 27 -12.43 7.16 -9.76
C LEU A 27 -11.51 8.08 -8.96
N TYR A 28 -10.19 7.93 -9.10
CA TYR A 28 -9.21 8.85 -8.53
C TYR A 28 -8.55 9.70 -9.63
N SER A 29 -8.48 11.01 -9.38
CA SER A 29 -7.73 11.96 -10.21
C SER A 29 -6.66 12.64 -9.37
N HIS A 30 -5.40 12.56 -9.79
CA HIS A 30 -4.29 13.17 -9.06
C HIS A 30 -4.37 14.70 -9.01
N ASN A 31 -5.02 15.33 -9.99
CA ASN A 31 -5.21 16.79 -10.03
C ASN A 31 -6.34 17.27 -9.11
N LEU A 32 -7.34 16.41 -8.86
CA LEU A 32 -8.52 16.77 -8.07
C LEU A 32 -8.51 16.18 -6.65
N GLY A 33 -7.70 15.15 -6.41
CA GLY A 33 -7.74 14.38 -5.17
C GLY A 33 -9.00 13.51 -5.05
N LEU A 34 -9.29 13.13 -3.81
CA LEU A 34 -10.53 12.47 -3.42
C LEU A 34 -11.64 13.52 -3.29
N GLN A 35 -12.79 13.24 -3.92
CA GLN A 35 -13.93 14.16 -3.91
C GLN A 35 -14.66 14.10 -2.57
N GLU A 36 -14.94 15.26 -1.96
CA GLU A 36 -15.61 15.40 -0.66
C GLU A 36 -16.96 14.66 -0.62
N GLN A 37 -17.73 14.72 -1.72
CA GLN A 37 -19.01 14.02 -1.86
C GLN A 37 -18.94 12.50 -1.62
N HIS A 38 -17.80 11.86 -1.92
CA HIS A 38 -17.62 10.42 -1.75
C HIS A 38 -16.77 10.10 -0.51
N HIS A 39 -15.92 11.04 -0.10
CA HIS A 39 -14.98 10.87 0.99
C HIS A 39 -15.04 12.09 1.92
N PRO A 40 -16.12 12.25 2.70
CA PRO A 40 -16.28 13.43 3.53
C PRO A 40 -15.31 13.42 4.73
N GLY A 41 -15.06 14.61 5.28
CA GLY A 41 -14.37 14.79 6.56
C GLY A 41 -12.85 14.87 6.45
N PHE A 42 -12.29 14.93 5.24
CA PHE A 42 -10.86 15.17 5.08
C PHE A 42 -10.50 16.60 5.44
N LEU A 43 -9.39 16.75 6.16
CA LEU A 43 -8.80 18.06 6.42
C LEU A 43 -8.32 18.68 5.12
N ALA A 44 -8.48 20.00 5.00
CA ALA A 44 -8.18 20.74 3.78
C ALA A 44 -6.78 20.42 3.23
N GLY A 45 -6.71 20.05 1.95
CA GLY A 45 -5.47 19.72 1.26
C GLY A 45 -4.88 18.35 1.58
N SER A 46 -5.50 17.53 2.43
CA SER A 46 -4.99 16.19 2.78
C SER A 46 -5.65 15.03 2.01
N ALA A 47 -6.71 15.31 1.24
CA ALA A 47 -7.51 14.34 0.49
C ALA A 47 -6.84 13.89 -0.83
N TYR A 48 -5.55 13.55 -0.82
CA TYR A 48 -4.80 13.15 -2.01
C TYR A 48 -4.06 11.83 -1.79
N LEU A 49 -3.78 11.11 -2.86
CA LEU A 49 -2.92 9.93 -2.84
C LEU A 49 -1.51 10.31 -3.31
N LEU A 50 -0.53 9.57 -2.83
CA LEU A 50 0.87 9.75 -3.17
C LEU A 50 1.21 8.97 -4.44
N PRO A 51 1.87 9.60 -5.43
CA PRO A 51 2.42 8.86 -6.57
C PRO A 51 3.61 8.00 -6.11
N TRP A 52 3.56 6.72 -6.43
CA TRP A 52 4.63 5.76 -6.23
C TRP A 52 5.09 5.22 -7.58
N ASP A 53 6.25 5.71 -8.01
CA ASP A 53 6.91 5.27 -9.24
C ASP A 53 7.70 3.98 -8.97
N VAL A 54 7.45 2.97 -9.78
CA VAL A 54 8.03 1.63 -9.62
C VAL A 54 8.61 1.17 -10.94
N THR A 55 9.87 0.74 -10.89
CA THR A 55 10.57 0.14 -12.03
C THR A 55 10.37 -1.38 -12.00
N VAL A 56 9.84 -1.92 -13.11
CA VAL A 56 9.59 -3.35 -13.29
C VAL A 56 10.50 -3.87 -14.40
N ARG A 57 11.14 -5.02 -14.16
CA ARG A 57 12.11 -5.67 -15.05
C ARG A 57 11.47 -6.84 -15.77
N LEU A 58 11.19 -6.70 -17.07
CA LEU A 58 10.72 -7.80 -17.93
C LEU A 58 11.80 -8.88 -18.03
N GLU A 59 11.60 -9.98 -17.32
CA GLU A 59 12.35 -11.21 -17.55
C GLU A 59 11.70 -11.98 -18.70
N HIS A 60 12.18 -11.73 -19.92
CA HIS A 60 11.81 -12.54 -21.07
C HIS A 60 12.38 -13.95 -20.87
N HIS A 61 11.56 -14.87 -20.36
CA HIS A 61 11.90 -16.28 -20.26
C HIS A 61 12.38 -16.77 -21.65
N MET A 62 13.66 -17.11 -21.76
CA MET A 62 14.25 -17.65 -22.98
C MET A 62 13.59 -18.99 -23.33
N LYS A 63 12.46 -18.99 -24.02
CA LYS A 63 11.89 -20.18 -24.67
C LYS A 63 11.99 -20.16 -26.19
N GLU A 64 12.63 -19.14 -26.78
CA GLU A 64 12.89 -19.05 -28.23
C GLU A 64 14.37 -19.32 -28.60
N ARG A 65 15.01 -20.31 -27.95
CA ARG A 65 16.35 -20.76 -28.38
C ARG A 65 16.42 -22.21 -28.84
N PHE A 66 15.32 -22.95 -28.82
CA PHE A 66 15.33 -24.36 -29.22
C PHE A 66 14.99 -24.62 -30.70
N TRP A 67 14.65 -23.61 -31.50
CA TRP A 67 14.24 -23.81 -32.91
C TRP A 67 14.86 -22.84 -33.92
N SER A 68 16.08 -22.36 -33.70
CA SER A 68 16.81 -21.58 -34.73
C SER A 68 18.13 -22.25 -35.10
N SER A 69 17.99 -23.16 -36.06
CA SER A 69 18.89 -23.46 -37.18
C SER A 69 20.38 -23.64 -36.89
N ASN A 70 20.82 -24.90 -36.95
CA ASN A 70 22.18 -25.26 -37.35
C ASN A 70 22.39 -24.84 -38.83
N ASP A 71 22.89 -23.63 -39.08
CA ASP A 71 23.47 -23.28 -40.39
C ASP A 71 24.87 -22.66 -40.19
N PRO A 72 25.96 -23.36 -40.55
CA PRO A 72 27.32 -22.94 -40.25
C PRO A 72 27.94 -22.04 -41.35
N ARG A 73 27.16 -21.18 -42.01
CA ARG A 73 27.63 -20.41 -43.18
C ARG A 73 27.31 -18.92 -43.16
N ASN A 74 27.76 -18.19 -42.14
CA ASN A 74 28.05 -16.76 -42.35
C ASN A 74 29.08 -16.20 -41.36
N LYS A 75 30.31 -15.95 -41.84
CA LYS A 75 31.45 -15.49 -41.03
C LYS A 75 31.67 -13.98 -41.03
N ASN A 76 30.77 -13.15 -41.56
CA ASN A 76 30.96 -11.71 -41.61
C ASN A 76 29.68 -10.94 -41.24
N ALA A 77 29.51 -10.64 -39.95
CA ALA A 77 28.55 -9.61 -39.50
C ALA A 77 29.23 -8.73 -38.45
N PRO A 78 29.15 -7.39 -38.57
CA PRO A 78 29.80 -6.48 -37.64
C PRO A 78 29.17 -6.62 -36.25
N GLN A 79 30.02 -6.77 -35.25
CA GLN A 79 29.69 -7.02 -33.85
C GLN A 79 29.09 -5.76 -33.21
N ARG A 80 27.87 -5.40 -33.61
CA ARG A 80 27.11 -4.34 -32.96
C ARG A 80 26.66 -4.87 -31.60
N ASN A 81 27.23 -4.32 -30.54
CA ASN A 81 26.91 -4.52 -29.13
C ASN A 81 25.40 -4.75 -28.90
N ARG A 82 24.95 -6.01 -28.98
CA ARG A 82 23.62 -6.42 -28.54
C ARG A 82 23.69 -6.53 -27.02
N ARG A 83 23.64 -5.39 -26.35
CA ARG A 83 23.13 -5.34 -24.97
C ARG A 83 21.73 -5.94 -25.05
N LYS A 84 21.59 -7.21 -24.67
CA LYS A 84 20.30 -7.79 -24.32
C LYS A 84 19.79 -7.01 -23.13
N GLY A 85 19.14 -5.89 -23.39
CA GLY A 85 18.52 -5.08 -22.37
C GLY A 85 17.35 -5.87 -21.83
N THR A 86 17.43 -6.28 -20.57
CA THR A 86 16.26 -6.43 -19.71
C THR A 86 15.41 -5.18 -19.93
N LYS A 87 14.20 -5.35 -20.46
CA LYS A 87 13.34 -4.22 -20.78
C LYS A 87 12.72 -3.74 -19.48
N GLU A 88 13.29 -2.71 -18.88
CA GLU A 88 12.72 -2.04 -17.71
C GLU A 88 11.62 -1.07 -18.15
N PHE A 89 10.50 -1.04 -17.42
CA PHE A 89 9.49 0.00 -17.59
C PHE A 89 9.06 0.54 -16.23
N ASN A 90 8.72 1.83 -16.20
CA ASN A 90 8.24 2.49 -14.99
C ASN A 90 6.72 2.55 -15.00
N VAL A 91 6.11 2.22 -13.87
CA VAL A 91 4.67 2.35 -13.64
C VAL A 91 4.42 3.25 -12.45
N LYS A 92 3.30 3.98 -12.49
CA LYS A 92 2.85 4.83 -11.40
C LYS A 92 1.65 4.20 -10.71
N ILE A 93 1.81 3.86 -9.45
CA ILE A 93 0.74 3.44 -8.54
C ILE A 93 0.41 4.66 -7.66
N PHE A 94 -0.84 4.82 -7.23
CA PHE A 94 -1.16 5.81 -6.20
C PHE A 94 -1.54 5.13 -4.90
N VAL A 95 -0.94 5.58 -3.80
CA VAL A 95 -1.13 5.00 -2.46
C VAL A 95 -1.54 6.05 -1.45
N GLY A 96 -2.39 5.71 -0.49
CA GLY A 96 -2.79 6.60 0.60
C GLY A 96 -2.86 5.86 1.92
N VAL A 97 -2.42 6.52 2.99
CA VAL A 97 -2.47 6.03 4.36
C VAL A 97 -3.36 6.97 5.16
N GLU A 98 -4.60 6.54 5.38
CA GLU A 98 -5.65 7.37 5.96
C GLU A 98 -5.75 7.19 7.47
N TYR A 99 -5.79 8.32 8.17
CA TYR A 99 -6.02 8.42 9.60
C TYR A 99 -7.36 9.08 9.87
N GLU A 100 -8.01 8.67 10.96
CA GLU A 100 -9.28 9.22 11.43
C GLU A 100 -9.20 9.46 12.94
N CYS A 101 -9.60 10.65 13.40
CA CYS A 101 -9.66 10.95 14.85
C CYS A 101 -11.06 10.76 15.43
N PRO A 102 -11.23 10.73 16.76
CA PRO A 102 -12.54 10.55 17.41
C PRO A 102 -13.59 11.62 17.06
N CYS A 103 -13.19 12.78 16.54
CA CYS A 103 -14.11 13.81 16.04
C CYS A 103 -14.52 13.58 14.57
N GLY A 104 -14.05 12.52 13.91
CA GLY A 104 -14.31 12.23 12.50
C GLY A 104 -13.42 13.00 11.51
N HIS A 105 -12.43 13.77 11.96
CA HIS A 105 -11.47 14.39 11.05
C HIS A 105 -10.55 13.35 10.44
N ARG A 106 -10.44 13.38 9.11
CA ARG A 106 -9.64 12.44 8.32
C ARG A 106 -8.48 13.15 7.64
N PHE A 107 -7.38 12.46 7.45
CA PHE A 107 -6.23 12.99 6.71
C PHE A 107 -5.34 11.86 6.22
N MET A 108 -4.62 12.10 5.12
CA MET A 108 -3.55 11.22 4.67
C MET A 108 -2.22 11.64 5.30
N CYS A 109 -1.31 10.68 5.51
CA CYS A 109 0.10 10.97 5.79
C CYS A 109 0.98 10.69 4.58
N SER A 110 2.02 11.51 4.39
CA SER A 110 3.06 11.33 3.35
C SER A 110 4.32 10.63 3.85
N SER A 111 4.48 10.53 5.17
CA SER A 111 5.53 9.74 5.83
C SER A 111 5.12 9.40 7.27
N PRO A 112 5.88 8.56 7.98
CA PRO A 112 5.56 8.20 9.38
C PRO A 112 5.42 9.39 10.34
N ASP A 113 5.98 10.54 9.98
CA ASP A 113 6.08 11.75 10.78
C ASP A 113 5.36 12.96 10.16
N LYS A 114 4.74 12.81 8.97
CA LYS A 114 4.23 13.94 8.19
C LYS A 114 2.84 13.71 7.63
N VAL A 115 1.93 14.63 7.95
CA VAL A 115 0.62 14.74 7.31
C VAL A 115 0.79 15.24 5.87
N LEU A 116 0.09 14.60 4.94
CA LEU A 116 0.04 15.01 3.55
C LEU A 116 -0.67 16.36 3.43
N LYS A 117 -0.05 17.29 2.71
CA LYS A 117 -0.65 18.56 2.32
C LYS A 117 -0.34 18.85 0.86
N ALA A 118 -1.36 18.81 0.02
CA ALA A 118 -1.30 19.34 -1.34
C ALA A 118 -1.21 20.87 -1.29
N THR A 119 -0.59 21.47 -2.31
CA THR A 119 -0.61 22.92 -2.48
C THR A 119 -2.04 23.42 -2.75
N GLY A 120 -2.28 24.73 -2.67
CA GLY A 120 -3.58 25.32 -3.02
C GLY A 120 -4.03 25.05 -4.47
N SER A 121 -3.12 24.59 -5.33
CA SER A 121 -3.38 24.16 -6.71
C SER A 121 -3.60 22.64 -6.86
N GLY A 122 -3.70 21.89 -5.75
CA GLY A 122 -3.87 20.44 -5.76
C GLY A 122 -2.59 19.64 -6.07
N LEU A 123 -1.42 20.28 -6.09
CA LEU A 123 -0.17 19.59 -6.39
C LEU A 123 0.36 18.86 -5.15
N VAL A 124 0.54 17.55 -5.26
CA VAL A 124 1.24 16.73 -4.27
C VAL A 124 2.73 16.68 -4.62
N ARG A 125 3.58 17.22 -3.73
CA ARG A 125 5.05 17.23 -3.91
C ARG A 125 5.74 15.98 -3.36
N ASP A 126 5.13 15.35 -2.36
CA ASP A 126 5.66 14.12 -1.76
C ASP A 126 5.39 12.91 -2.68
N ASN A 127 6.23 11.89 -2.60
CA ASN A 127 6.02 10.62 -3.29
C ASN A 127 5.74 9.49 -2.29
N GLY A 128 5.27 8.35 -2.80
CA GLY A 128 4.84 7.21 -1.99
C GLY A 128 5.96 6.41 -1.33
N SER A 129 7.23 6.70 -1.61
CA SER A 129 8.35 5.83 -1.20
C SER A 129 8.46 5.68 0.32
N LYS A 130 8.18 6.73 1.09
CA LYS A 130 8.24 6.65 2.56
C LYS A 130 7.11 5.81 3.14
N VAL A 131 5.89 5.92 2.60
CA VAL A 131 4.75 5.16 3.11
C VAL A 131 4.77 3.69 2.68
N THR A 132 5.52 3.34 1.63
CA THR A 132 5.64 1.96 1.15
C THR A 132 6.82 1.20 1.76
N ASN A 133 7.90 1.90 2.11
CA ASN A 133 9.15 1.29 2.58
C ASN A 133 9.42 1.45 4.09
N CYS A 134 8.60 2.20 4.82
CA CYS A 134 8.76 2.40 6.26
C CYS A 134 7.55 1.88 7.05
N ASP A 135 7.78 1.55 8.31
CA ASP A 135 6.69 1.35 9.27
C ASP A 135 5.89 2.66 9.39
N MET A 136 4.57 2.58 9.26
CA MET A 136 3.67 3.70 9.47
C MET A 136 3.06 3.61 10.86
N PRO A 137 2.97 4.72 11.63
CA PRO A 137 2.38 4.66 12.95
C PRO A 137 0.90 4.29 12.87
N LEU A 138 0.44 3.43 13.76
CA LEU A 138 -0.99 3.13 13.90
C LEU A 138 -1.73 4.32 14.51
N TYR A 139 -1.04 5.14 15.31
CA TYR A 139 -1.60 6.30 16.01
C TYR A 139 -0.81 7.56 15.68
N PHE A 140 -1.51 8.63 15.30
CA PHE A 140 -0.89 9.87 14.84
C PHE A 140 -1.60 11.10 15.42
N PRO A 141 -0.90 12.16 15.85
CA PRO A 141 -1.53 13.38 16.36
C PRO A 141 -2.38 14.05 15.27
N CYS A 142 -3.69 14.16 15.50
CA CYS A 142 -4.62 14.78 14.56
C CYS A 142 -4.38 16.30 14.44
N PRO A 143 -4.14 16.87 13.25
CA PRO A 143 -3.88 18.31 13.13
C PRO A 143 -5.13 19.19 13.26
N CYS A 144 -6.20 18.70 13.89
CA CYS A 144 -7.39 19.48 14.20
C CYS A 144 -7.07 20.60 15.20
N ARG A 145 -7.70 21.76 15.03
CA ARG A 145 -7.58 22.89 15.96
C ARG A 145 -8.48 22.65 17.16
N ASN A 146 -8.04 21.84 18.12
CA ASN A 146 -8.72 21.62 19.40
C ASN A 146 -7.75 21.94 20.55
N SER A 147 -8.27 22.35 21.72
CA SER A 147 -7.45 22.71 22.89
C SER A 147 -6.66 21.52 23.43
N LYS A 148 -7.18 20.29 23.25
CA LYS A 148 -6.48 19.03 23.49
C LYS A 148 -6.12 18.36 22.17
N GLN A 149 -4.84 18.06 21.99
CA GLN A 149 -4.33 17.29 20.86
C GLN A 149 -4.96 15.89 20.85
N LEU A 150 -5.80 15.61 19.84
CA LEU A 150 -6.43 14.30 19.67
C LEU A 150 -5.47 13.34 18.97
N ILE A 151 -5.62 12.05 19.26
CA ILE A 151 -4.92 10.96 18.58
C ILE A 151 -5.85 10.38 17.52
N ALA A 152 -5.41 10.43 16.26
CA ALA A 152 -6.03 9.74 15.15
C ALA A 152 -5.46 8.34 15.01
N GLN A 153 -6.26 7.42 14.48
CA GLN A 153 -5.84 6.05 14.20
C GLN A 153 -5.80 5.82 12.69
N LEU A 154 -4.82 5.06 12.22
CA LEU A 154 -4.74 4.57 10.85
C LEU A 154 -5.89 3.58 10.62
N THR A 155 -6.80 3.91 9.71
CA THR A 155 -8.04 3.13 9.49
C THR A 155 -8.14 2.56 8.08
N ARG A 156 -7.55 3.20 7.07
CA ARG A 156 -7.69 2.78 5.66
C ARG A 156 -6.38 2.91 4.88
N ILE A 157 -6.14 1.95 4.00
CA ILE A 157 -5.12 2.02 2.95
C ILE A 157 -5.81 2.12 1.61
N HIS A 158 -5.39 3.08 0.81
CA HIS A 158 -5.89 3.35 -0.53
C HIS A 158 -4.86 2.89 -1.54
N VAL A 159 -5.28 2.17 -2.58
CA VAL A 159 -4.39 1.75 -3.67
C VAL A 159 -5.10 1.91 -5.00
N VAL A 160 -4.52 2.67 -5.91
CA VAL A 160 -4.95 2.77 -7.31
C VAL A 160 -3.92 2.06 -8.17
N THR A 161 -4.32 0.92 -8.73
CA THR A 161 -3.46 0.09 -9.57
C THR A 161 -3.41 0.64 -11.01
N PRO A 162 -2.26 0.52 -11.69
CA PRO A 162 -2.09 1.04 -13.04
C PRO A 162 -2.78 0.15 -14.07
N LYS A 163 -2.89 0.68 -15.30
CA LYS A 163 -3.28 -0.10 -16.49
C LYS A 163 -2.20 -1.04 -17.00
N ALA A 164 -0.95 -0.77 -16.62
CA ALA A 164 0.19 -1.58 -17.03
C ALA A 164 0.13 -2.99 -16.40
N PRO A 165 0.70 -4.01 -17.05
CA PRO A 165 0.59 -5.40 -16.62
C PRO A 165 1.52 -5.70 -15.44
N VAL A 166 1.19 -5.19 -14.27
CA VAL A 166 1.93 -5.42 -13.02
C VAL A 166 0.99 -6.02 -11.97
N ASN A 167 1.51 -6.95 -11.19
CA ASN A 167 0.80 -7.53 -10.05
C ASN A 167 1.09 -6.67 -8.82
N VAL A 168 0.09 -5.92 -8.37
CA VAL A 168 0.13 -5.22 -7.08
C VAL A 168 -0.47 -6.13 -6.03
N THR A 169 0.21 -6.30 -4.91
CA THR A 169 -0.22 -7.17 -3.81
C THR A 169 -0.20 -6.46 -2.47
N LEU A 170 -1.03 -6.91 -1.53
CA LEU A 170 -1.09 -6.41 -0.16
C LEU A 170 -0.83 -7.53 0.86
N ASN A 171 0.06 -7.28 1.82
CA ASN A 171 0.36 -8.15 2.95
C ASN A 171 0.31 -7.37 4.28
N PRO A 172 -0.89 -7.00 4.75
CA PRO A 172 -1.04 -6.15 5.93
C PRO A 172 -0.62 -6.86 7.22
N ARG A 173 0.24 -6.19 7.98
CA ARG A 173 0.78 -6.65 9.26
C ARG A 173 0.79 -5.49 10.24
N VAL A 174 0.11 -5.62 11.37
CA VAL A 174 0.00 -4.53 12.35
C VAL A 174 0.42 -5.00 13.72
N GLN A 175 1.25 -4.20 14.37
CA GLN A 175 1.59 -4.35 15.78
C GLN A 175 0.98 -3.17 16.54
N PRO A 176 -0.14 -3.35 17.27
CA PRO A 176 -0.89 -2.24 17.86
C PRO A 176 -0.26 -1.62 19.11
N ALA A 177 0.69 -2.27 19.75
CA ALA A 177 1.41 -1.77 20.92
C ALA A 177 2.88 -2.23 20.90
N PRO A 178 3.78 -1.71 21.74
CA PRO A 178 5.15 -2.18 21.80
C PRO A 178 5.25 -3.66 22.18
N SER A 179 6.40 -4.28 21.90
CA SER A 179 6.72 -5.63 22.38
C SER A 179 6.46 -5.72 23.90
N PRO A 180 5.81 -6.79 24.41
CA PRO A 180 5.55 -8.10 23.79
C PRO A 180 4.21 -8.23 23.05
N CYS A 181 3.76 -7.21 22.32
CA CYS A 181 2.57 -7.29 21.47
C CYS A 181 2.81 -8.12 20.18
N PRO A 182 1.91 -9.06 19.82
CA PRO A 182 2.04 -9.86 18.60
C PRO A 182 1.70 -9.03 17.35
N VAL A 183 2.01 -9.59 16.18
CA VAL A 183 1.70 -8.98 14.88
C VAL A 183 0.40 -9.54 14.35
N PHE A 184 -0.62 -8.71 14.23
CA PHE A 184 -1.93 -9.04 13.67
C PHE A 184 -1.89 -9.10 12.16
N VAL A 185 -2.58 -10.09 11.60
CA VAL A 185 -2.60 -10.42 10.16
C VAL A 185 -4.02 -10.73 9.69
N THR A 186 -4.22 -10.80 8.37
CA THR A 186 -5.52 -11.15 7.76
C THR A 186 -5.85 -12.64 7.85
N GLY A 187 -4.84 -13.50 8.05
CA GLY A 187 -4.97 -14.96 7.98
C GLY A 187 -4.84 -15.53 6.56
N ILE A 188 -4.69 -14.68 5.55
CA ILE A 188 -4.40 -15.11 4.18
C ILE A 188 -2.91 -15.42 4.10
N GLN A 189 -2.57 -16.64 3.67
CA GLN A 189 -1.18 -17.11 3.65
C GLN A 189 -0.32 -16.38 2.61
N GLU A 190 -0.90 -16.06 1.46
CA GLU A 190 -0.22 -15.34 0.39
C GLU A 190 -0.65 -13.86 0.31
N PRO A 191 0.25 -12.95 -0.13
CA PRO A 191 -0.12 -11.57 -0.40
C PRO A 191 -1.32 -11.46 -1.34
N VAL A 192 -2.30 -10.62 -0.97
CA VAL A 192 -3.56 -10.48 -1.71
C VAL A 192 -3.32 -9.70 -2.99
N ARG A 193 -3.56 -10.31 -4.15
CA ARG A 193 -3.42 -9.68 -5.46
C ARG A 193 -4.58 -8.75 -5.78
N LEU A 194 -4.26 -7.53 -6.20
CA LEU A 194 -5.22 -6.52 -6.63
C LEU A 194 -5.41 -6.59 -8.15
N SER A 195 -6.66 -6.41 -8.61
CA SER A 195 -6.94 -6.26 -10.04
C SER A 195 -6.28 -5.00 -10.60
N GLN A 196 -5.87 -5.05 -11.86
CA GLN A 196 -5.33 -3.90 -12.59
C GLN A 196 -6.40 -2.82 -12.81
N SER A 197 -5.94 -1.61 -13.13
CA SER A 197 -6.80 -0.48 -13.48
C SER A 197 -7.92 -0.20 -12.49
N SER A 198 -7.72 -0.48 -11.20
CA SER A 198 -8.77 -0.48 -10.18
C SER A 198 -8.37 0.35 -8.96
N TYR A 199 -9.37 0.87 -8.25
CA TYR A 199 -9.20 1.57 -6.99
C TYR A 199 -9.67 0.67 -5.84
N TRP A 200 -8.75 0.35 -4.93
CA TRP A 200 -8.96 -0.52 -3.78
C TRP A 200 -8.83 0.25 -2.47
N ILE A 201 -9.64 -0.14 -1.49
CA ILE A 201 -9.51 0.28 -0.09
C ILE A 201 -9.40 -0.96 0.79
N LEU A 202 -8.30 -1.04 1.55
CA LEU A 202 -8.17 -1.95 2.68
C LEU A 202 -8.54 -1.20 3.96
N ARG A 203 -9.61 -1.61 4.62
CA ARG A 203 -9.98 -1.16 5.96
C ARG A 203 -9.29 -2.04 6.99
N LEU A 204 -8.57 -1.40 7.91
CA LEU A 204 -7.94 -2.05 9.04
C LEU A 204 -8.92 -2.22 10.20
N PRO A 205 -8.64 -3.14 11.13
CA PRO A 205 -9.40 -3.23 12.36
C PRO A 205 -9.34 -1.95 13.18
N TYR A 206 -10.49 -1.56 13.74
CA TYR A 206 -10.57 -0.44 14.68
C TYR A 206 -10.05 -0.82 16.07
N VAL A 207 -10.36 -2.03 16.53
CA VAL A 207 -9.85 -2.60 17.79
C VAL A 207 -9.10 -3.89 17.47
N TYR A 208 -7.88 -4.02 17.98
CA TYR A 208 -7.10 -5.25 17.89
C TYR A 208 -7.30 -6.06 19.18
N TYR A 209 -7.70 -7.31 19.06
CA TYR A 209 -8.07 -8.18 20.18
C TYR A 209 -7.26 -9.48 20.12
N GLY A 210 -6.35 -9.64 21.08
CA GLY A 210 -5.56 -10.85 21.28
C GLY A 210 -6.00 -11.61 22.53
N ASP A 211 -5.24 -12.63 22.91
CA ASP A 211 -5.60 -13.51 24.05
C ASP A 211 -5.59 -12.81 25.41
N ARG A 212 -4.85 -11.69 25.52
CA ARG A 212 -4.80 -10.83 26.71
C ARG A 212 -5.88 -9.72 26.72
N GLY A 213 -6.81 -9.74 25.76
CA GLY A 213 -7.86 -8.75 25.60
C GLY A 213 -7.57 -7.70 24.52
N PRO A 214 -8.29 -6.57 24.53
CA PRO A 214 -8.17 -5.54 23.51
C PRO A 214 -6.93 -4.65 23.71
N TYR A 215 -6.23 -4.36 22.62
CA TYR A 215 -5.23 -3.31 22.54
C TYR A 215 -5.93 -1.97 22.31
N LEU A 216 -5.94 -1.14 23.34
CA LEU A 216 -6.60 0.16 23.31
C LEU A 216 -5.67 1.23 22.73
N PRO A 217 -6.21 2.19 21.95
CA PRO A 217 -5.45 3.36 21.54
C PRO A 217 -4.88 4.13 22.74
N PRO A 218 -3.68 4.72 22.60
CA PRO A 218 -3.09 5.52 23.65
C PRO A 218 -3.94 6.77 23.92
N LYS A 219 -4.13 7.11 25.20
CA LYS A 219 -4.89 8.28 25.64
C LYS A 219 -4.09 9.58 25.56
N GLU A 220 -2.77 9.46 25.47
CA GLU A 220 -1.81 10.55 25.48
C GLU A 220 -0.88 10.44 24.26
N HIS A 221 -0.12 11.50 24.01
CA HIS A 221 0.88 11.49 22.96
C HIS A 221 1.91 10.39 23.23
N THR A 222 2.07 9.49 22.27
CA THR A 222 3.03 8.38 22.34
C THR A 222 4.03 8.49 21.20
N PRO A 223 5.22 7.91 21.37
CA PRO A 223 6.18 7.79 20.28
C PRO A 223 5.56 7.13 19.03
N SER A 224 6.03 7.51 17.84
CA SER A 224 5.53 6.97 16.55
C SER A 224 5.69 5.45 16.41
N ASN A 225 6.54 4.82 17.21
CA ASN A 225 6.75 3.37 17.24
C ASN A 225 5.84 2.64 18.26
N TYR A 226 4.91 3.32 18.94
CA TYR A 226 4.02 2.67 19.91
C TYR A 226 3.17 1.58 19.27
N GLY A 227 2.38 1.96 18.26
CA GLY A 227 1.65 1.02 17.40
C GLY A 227 2.02 1.32 15.96
N ARG A 228 2.09 0.30 15.10
CA ARG A 228 2.58 0.44 13.73
C ARG A 228 1.94 -0.55 12.76
N LEU A 229 1.66 -0.06 11.57
CA LEU A 229 1.56 -0.86 10.36
C LEU A 229 2.99 -1.11 9.85
N LEU A 230 3.38 -2.38 9.74
CA LEU A 230 4.74 -2.76 9.38
C LEU A 230 5.00 -2.51 7.89
N ALA A 231 6.24 -2.15 7.57
CA ALA A 231 6.76 -2.12 6.21
C ALA A 231 6.60 -3.50 5.53
N GLY A 232 6.62 -3.49 4.19
CA GLY A 232 6.35 -4.69 3.40
C GLY A 232 4.86 -4.99 3.18
N LEU A 233 3.97 -4.03 3.49
CA LEU A 233 2.56 -4.08 3.12
C LEU A 233 2.37 -4.23 1.61
N TYR A 234 3.14 -3.50 0.80
CA TYR A 234 2.96 -3.46 -0.65
C TYR A 234 3.98 -4.37 -1.33
N GLY A 235 3.51 -5.24 -2.23
CA GLY A 235 4.37 -6.06 -3.07
C GLY A 235 4.10 -5.82 -4.55
N ILE A 236 5.14 -5.87 -5.38
CA ILE A 236 5.05 -5.70 -6.83
C ILE A 236 5.80 -6.82 -7.51
N SER A 237 5.12 -7.50 -8.44
CA SER A 237 5.72 -8.51 -9.29
C SER A 237 5.21 -8.41 -10.72
N GLU A 238 5.87 -9.08 -11.64
CA GLU A 238 5.39 -9.19 -13.02
C GLU A 238 4.13 -10.07 -13.08
N VAL A 239 3.29 -9.84 -14.09
CA VAL A 239 2.23 -10.77 -14.47
C VAL A 239 2.88 -11.85 -15.33
N PRO A 240 2.84 -13.14 -14.93
CA PRO A 240 3.30 -14.22 -15.80
C PRO A 240 2.50 -14.16 -17.10
N PRO A 241 3.12 -14.38 -18.27
CA PRO A 241 2.35 -14.51 -19.51
C PRO A 241 1.37 -15.68 -19.36
N ASP A 242 0.10 -15.44 -19.67
CA ASP A 242 -0.94 -16.48 -19.64
C ASP A 242 -0.46 -17.69 -20.44
N THR A 243 -0.34 -18.83 -19.77
CA THR A 243 -0.07 -20.10 -20.43
C THR A 243 -1.38 -20.54 -21.06
N LYS A 244 -1.52 -20.31 -22.38
CA LYS A 244 -2.64 -20.84 -23.17
C LYS A 244 -2.61 -22.37 -23.21
#